data_AF-A0A8T7KB53-F1
#
_entry.id   AF-A0A8T7KB53-F1
#
_cell.length_a   1.000
_cell.length_b   1.000
_cell.length_c   1.000
_cell.angle_alpha   90.00
_cell.angle_beta   90.00
_cell.angle_gamma   90.00
#
_symmetry.space_group_name_H-M   'P 1'
#
loop_
_entity.id
_entity.type
_entity.pdbx_description
1 polymer ?
#
loop_
_entity_poly.entity_id
_entity_poly.type
_entity_poly.pdbx_seq_one_letter_code
_entity_poly.pdbx_strand_id
1 'polypeptide(L)'
;MPNRPMSPALFERKARDAFNRNEGTNAQKSNVTVGKKQHEFDLYEQGVVVGGISTSPWLNRTPKRTSNSGGQNRVAAELLWLHFCRSAKRKVLILKEKDMADGINNRFGGNGFFSPAIEVWLYDPTADTIAHYSDL
;
A
#
# COMPACT_ATOMS: atom_id res chain seq x y z
N MET A 1 -19.25 15.45 -19.91
CA MET A 1 -19.60 15.45 -18.47
C MET A 1 -18.30 15.44 -17.67
N PRO A 2 -18.12 16.26 -16.62
CA PRO A 2 -16.90 16.20 -15.82
C PRO A 2 -16.82 14.84 -15.11
N ASN A 3 -15.71 14.12 -15.30
CA ASN A 3 -15.44 12.83 -14.66
C ASN A 3 -15.51 13.00 -13.14
N ARG A 4 -16.50 12.38 -12.51
CA ARG A 4 -16.57 12.33 -11.05
C ARG A 4 -15.34 11.56 -10.54
N PRO A 5 -14.57 12.10 -9.59
CA PRO A 5 -13.45 11.36 -9.04
C PRO A 5 -13.94 10.05 -8.40
N MET A 6 -13.23 8.96 -8.68
CA MET A 6 -13.50 7.65 -8.09
C MET A 6 -13.46 7.75 -6.56
N SER A 7 -14.44 7.14 -5.88
CA SER A 7 -14.44 7.11 -4.42
C SER A 7 -13.30 6.25 -3.88
N PRO A 8 -12.75 6.56 -2.69
CA PRO A 8 -11.69 5.76 -2.08
C PRO A 8 -12.06 4.27 -1.95
N ALA A 9 -13.28 3.98 -1.48
CA ALA A 9 -13.76 2.61 -1.33
C ALA A 9 -13.85 1.85 -2.67
N LEU A 10 -14.20 2.54 -3.76
CA LEU A 10 -14.22 1.93 -5.10
C LEU A 10 -12.80 1.66 -5.60
N PHE A 11 -11.87 2.59 -5.35
CA PHE A 11 -10.45 2.39 -5.67
C PHE A 11 -9.86 1.21 -4.90
N GLU A 12 -10.03 1.18 -3.57
CA GLU A 12 -9.52 0.10 -2.71
C GLU A 12 -10.02 -1.27 -3.17
N ARG A 13 -11.32 -1.38 -3.47
CA ARG A 13 -11.90 -2.63 -3.98
C ARG A 13 -11.26 -3.03 -5.30
N LYS A 14 -11.22 -2.13 -6.28
CA LYS A 14 -10.68 -2.47 -7.60
C LYS A 14 -9.18 -2.79 -7.56
N ALA A 15 -8.41 -2.06 -6.76
CA ALA A 15 -6.99 -2.31 -6.55
C ALA A 15 -6.76 -3.71 -5.96
N ARG A 16 -7.55 -4.09 -4.96
CA ARG A 16 -7.53 -5.45 -4.38
C ARG A 16 -7.89 -6.52 -5.40
N ASP A 17 -8.96 -6.31 -6.16
CA ASP A 17 -9.40 -7.25 -7.19
C ASP A 17 -8.32 -7.42 -8.27
N ALA A 18 -7.69 -6.32 -8.71
CA ALA A 18 -6.60 -6.35 -9.67
C ALA A 18 -5.38 -7.11 -9.13
N PHE A 19 -4.99 -6.86 -7.87
CA PHE A 19 -3.91 -7.59 -7.22
C PHE A 19 -4.20 -9.09 -7.13
N ASN A 20 -5.39 -9.46 -6.65
CA ASN A 20 -5.82 -10.87 -6.55
C ASN A 20 -5.78 -11.59 -7.89
N ARG A 21 -6.23 -10.94 -8.97
CA ARG A 21 -6.14 -11.51 -10.32
C ARG A 21 -4.70 -11.68 -10.79
N ASN A 22 -3.83 -10.70 -10.53
CA ASN A 22 -2.44 -10.72 -10.98
C ASN A 22 -1.62 -11.79 -10.24
N GLU A 23 -1.82 -11.91 -8.93
CA GLU A 23 -0.99 -12.73 -8.05
C GLU A 23 -1.62 -14.08 -7.68
N GLY A 24 -2.83 -14.36 -8.17
CA GLY A 24 -3.55 -15.59 -7.87
C GLY A 24 -3.92 -15.73 -6.39
N THR A 25 -4.15 -14.61 -5.70
CA THR A 25 -4.54 -14.56 -4.28
C THR A 25 -6.05 -14.34 -4.13
N ASN A 26 -6.58 -14.56 -2.92
CA ASN A 26 -7.96 -14.23 -2.56
C ASN A 26 -7.97 -13.31 -1.32
N ALA A 27 -7.08 -12.31 -1.31
CA ALA A 27 -6.94 -11.38 -0.22
C ALA A 27 -8.20 -10.52 -0.06
N GLN A 28 -8.61 -10.30 1.19
CA GLN A 28 -9.79 -9.52 1.54
C GLN A 28 -9.45 -8.44 2.57
N LYS A 29 -10.36 -7.48 2.77
CA LYS A 29 -10.25 -6.54 3.88
C LYS A 29 -10.53 -7.29 5.17
N SER A 30 -9.64 -7.23 6.16
CA SER A 30 -9.81 -7.98 7.40
C SER A 30 -9.14 -7.30 8.59
N ASN A 31 -9.77 -7.41 9.75
CA ASN A 31 -9.17 -7.05 11.04
C ASN A 31 -8.26 -8.20 11.50
N VAL A 32 -7.00 -7.89 11.78
CA VAL A 32 -5.98 -8.86 12.17
C VAL A 32 -5.33 -8.41 13.48
N THR A 33 -5.14 -9.36 14.40
CA THR A 33 -4.40 -9.11 15.63
C THR A 33 -2.90 -9.09 15.34
N VAL A 34 -2.27 -7.94 15.54
CA VAL A 34 -0.82 -7.73 15.44
C VAL A 34 -0.28 -7.47 16.85
N GLY A 35 0.37 -8.48 17.43
CA GLY A 35 0.80 -8.45 18.82
C GLY A 35 -0.40 -8.35 19.77
N LYS A 36 -0.55 -7.22 20.47
CA LYS A 36 -1.66 -6.94 21.41
C LYS A 36 -2.69 -5.96 20.86
N LYS A 37 -2.60 -5.59 19.58
CA LYS A 37 -3.48 -4.59 18.94
C LYS A 37 -4.17 -5.23 17.74
N GLN A 38 -5.32 -4.68 17.37
CA GLN A 38 -5.97 -5.00 16.10
C GLN A 38 -5.66 -3.91 15.09
N HIS A 39 -5.45 -4.32 13.84
CA HIS A 39 -5.31 -3.43 12.70
C HIS A 39 -6.14 -3.99 11.53
N GLU A 40 -6.75 -3.10 10.77
CA GLU A 40 -7.50 -3.47 9.58
C GLU A 40 -6.58 -3.38 8.38
N PHE A 41 -6.29 -4.53 7.76
CA PHE A 41 -5.54 -4.56 6.50
C PHE A 41 -6.51 -4.57 5.32
N ASP A 42 -6.16 -3.83 4.26
CA ASP A 42 -6.93 -3.79 3.03
C ASP A 42 -6.74 -5.05 2.18
N LEU A 43 -5.62 -5.75 2.36
CA LEU A 43 -5.28 -7.02 1.74
C LEU A 43 -4.90 -7.99 2.86
N TYR A 44 -5.67 -9.05 3.02
CA TYR A 44 -5.33 -10.11 3.96
C TYR A 44 -5.77 -11.47 3.43
N GLU A 45 -4.81 -12.39 3.40
CA GLU A 45 -5.03 -13.81 3.23
C GLU A 45 -4.09 -14.54 4.21
N GLN A 46 -4.67 -15.30 5.13
CA GLN A 46 -3.94 -15.87 6.26
C GLN A 46 -2.74 -16.71 5.80
N GLY A 47 -1.54 -16.37 6.29
CA GLY A 47 -0.31 -17.11 5.94
C GLY A 47 0.23 -16.79 4.54
N VAL A 48 -0.45 -15.96 3.75
CA VAL A 48 -0.10 -15.69 2.34
C VAL A 48 0.33 -14.24 2.18
N VAL A 49 -0.60 -13.29 2.28
CA VAL A 49 -0.34 -11.88 2.04
C VAL A 49 -1.01 -11.00 3.10
N VAL A 50 -0.33 -9.91 3.44
CA VAL A 50 -0.89 -8.79 4.19
C VAL A 50 -0.54 -7.50 3.48
N GLY A 51 -1.45 -6.54 3.44
CA GLY A 51 -1.20 -5.30 2.72
C GLY A 51 -2.17 -4.17 3.02
N GLY A 52 -1.71 -2.96 2.69
CA GLY A 52 -2.51 -1.74 2.75
C GLY A 52 -2.65 -1.09 1.37
N ILE A 53 -3.73 -0.35 1.19
CA ILE A 53 -4.01 0.37 -0.07
C ILE A 53 -4.14 1.87 0.25
N SER A 54 -3.32 2.71 -0.37
CA SER A 54 -3.38 4.15 -0.16
C SER A 54 -3.88 4.88 -1.40
N THR A 55 -4.98 5.61 -1.21
CA THR A 55 -5.54 6.54 -2.21
C THR A 55 -5.02 7.97 -2.05
N SER A 56 -4.14 8.22 -1.07
CA SER A 56 -3.74 9.58 -0.69
C SER A 56 -2.73 10.15 -1.69
N PRO A 57 -2.92 11.39 -2.18
CA PRO A 57 -1.95 12.04 -3.05
C PRO A 57 -0.69 12.45 -2.30
N TRP A 58 0.44 12.56 -3.00
CA TRP A 58 1.64 13.20 -2.46
C TRP A 58 1.53 14.72 -2.63
N LEU A 59 1.10 15.42 -1.56
CA LEU A 59 0.80 16.85 -1.61
C LEU A 59 2.02 17.78 -1.43
N ASN A 60 3.17 17.24 -1.03
CA ASN A 60 4.37 18.02 -0.74
C ASN A 60 5.50 17.69 -1.73
N ARG A 61 5.31 18.08 -2.99
CA ARG A 61 6.20 17.78 -4.13
C ARG A 61 7.45 18.67 -4.21
N THR A 62 7.74 19.47 -3.18
CA THR A 62 8.84 20.44 -3.22
C THR A 62 10.09 19.91 -2.51
N PRO A 63 11.30 20.20 -3.03
CA PRO A 63 12.57 19.76 -2.44
C PRO A 63 12.93 20.46 -1.11
N LYS A 64 12.16 21.47 -0.68
CA LYS A 64 12.30 22.07 0.65
C LYS A 64 11.65 21.15 1.68
N ARG A 65 12.33 20.93 2.82
CA ARG A 65 11.78 20.21 3.99
C ARG A 65 10.41 20.80 4.36
N THR A 66 9.36 20.16 3.89
CA THR A 66 7.99 20.39 4.33
C THR A 66 7.62 19.27 5.29
N SER A 67 6.72 19.56 6.23
CA SER A 67 6.15 18.55 7.11
C SER A 67 5.53 17.41 6.29
N ASN A 68 5.47 16.19 6.84
CA ASN A 68 4.78 15.11 6.15
C ASN A 68 3.33 15.52 5.87
N SER A 69 2.81 15.24 4.67
CA SER A 69 1.37 15.36 4.42
C SER A 69 0.61 14.27 5.18
N GLY A 70 -0.70 14.47 5.41
CA GLY A 70 -1.55 13.44 6.02
C GLY A 70 -1.48 12.10 5.30
N GLY A 71 -1.35 12.11 3.96
CA GLY A 71 -1.16 10.91 3.15
C GLY A 71 0.15 10.18 3.43
N GLN A 72 1.25 10.92 3.54
CA GLN A 72 2.56 10.35 3.85
C GLN A 72 2.59 9.73 5.25
N ASN A 73 1.95 10.38 6.23
CA ASN A 73 1.82 9.84 7.59
C ASN A 73 1.02 8.53 7.61
N ARG A 74 -0.07 8.45 6.85
CA ARG A 74 -0.87 7.22 6.72
C ARG A 74 -0.06 6.08 6.12
N VAL A 75 0.67 6.34 5.03
CA VAL A 75 1.48 5.29 4.40
C VAL A 75 2.64 4.86 5.30
N ALA A 76 3.31 5.79 5.97
CA ALA A 76 4.37 5.44 6.92
C ALA A 76 3.84 4.59 8.10
N ALA A 77 2.64 4.90 8.61
CA ALA A 77 1.98 4.09 9.63
C ALA A 77 1.63 2.70 9.10
N GLU A 78 1.16 2.60 7.85
CA GLU A 78 0.85 1.30 7.23
C GLU A 78 2.09 0.43 7.05
N LEU A 79 3.21 1.01 6.58
CA LEU A 79 4.49 0.30 6.48
C LEU A 79 4.93 -0.27 7.84
N LEU A 80 4.68 0.45 8.92
CA LEU A 80 4.98 -0.02 10.28
C LEU A 80 4.08 -1.23 10.67
N TRP A 81 2.79 -1.18 10.35
CA TRP A 81 1.88 -2.31 10.58
C TRP A 81 2.28 -3.55 9.79
N LEU A 82 2.63 -3.37 8.51
CA LEU A 82 3.15 -4.44 7.66
C LEU A 82 4.45 -5.02 8.23
N HIS A 83 5.37 -4.17 8.69
CA HIS A 83 6.61 -4.63 9.33
C HIS A 83 6.33 -5.53 10.53
N PHE A 84 5.41 -5.15 11.41
CA PHE A 84 5.06 -5.93 12.60
C PHE A 84 4.22 -7.18 12.33
N CYS A 85 3.52 -7.25 11.21
CA CYS A 85 2.74 -8.43 10.83
C CYS A 85 3.64 -9.55 10.30
N ARG A 86 4.07 -10.45 11.19
CA ARG A 86 4.96 -11.57 10.86
C ARG A 86 4.25 -12.83 10.35
N SER A 87 2.92 -12.86 10.37
CA SER A 87 2.12 -14.03 10.03
C SER A 87 1.93 -14.24 8.52
N ALA A 88 2.32 -13.27 7.68
CA ALA A 88 2.20 -13.34 6.23
C ALA A 88 3.57 -13.54 5.56
N LYS A 89 3.58 -14.28 4.45
CA LYS A 89 4.79 -14.50 3.63
C LYS A 89 5.13 -13.26 2.82
N ARG A 90 4.12 -12.54 2.35
CA ARG A 90 4.24 -11.33 1.51
C ARG A 90 3.63 -10.13 2.22
N LYS A 91 4.29 -8.98 2.10
CA LYS A 91 3.85 -7.70 2.65
C LYS A 91 3.72 -6.72 1.48
N VAL A 92 2.54 -6.16 1.29
CA VAL A 92 2.21 -5.42 0.07
C VAL A 92 1.68 -4.03 0.41
N LEU A 93 2.17 -3.02 -0.29
CA LEU A 93 1.62 -1.67 -0.27
C LEU A 93 1.20 -1.27 -1.67
N ILE A 94 -0.10 -1.09 -1.90
CA ILE A 94 -0.62 -0.62 -3.19
C ILE A 94 -0.83 0.90 -3.12
N LEU A 95 -0.29 1.61 -4.11
CA LEU A 95 -0.36 3.06 -4.22
C LEU A 95 -1.01 3.49 -5.53
N LYS A 96 -1.65 4.65 -5.50
CA LYS A 96 -2.24 5.29 -6.68
C LYS A 96 -1.21 6.03 -7.55
N GLU A 97 -0.22 6.65 -6.94
CA GLU A 97 0.67 7.60 -7.61
C GLU A 97 2.13 7.18 -7.49
N LYS A 98 2.84 7.21 -8.62
CA LYS A 98 4.29 6.92 -8.69
C LYS A 98 5.11 7.84 -7.77
N ASP A 99 4.75 9.12 -7.67
CA ASP A 99 5.44 10.09 -6.80
C ASP A 99 5.46 9.65 -5.33
N MET A 100 4.38 9.03 -4.84
CA MET A 100 4.34 8.47 -3.48
C MET A 100 5.26 7.27 -3.35
N ALA A 101 5.28 6.38 -4.35
CA ALA A 101 6.16 5.22 -4.37
C ALA A 101 7.63 5.64 -4.38
N ASP A 102 8.01 6.62 -5.22
CA ASP A 102 9.34 7.21 -5.26
C ASP A 102 9.75 7.82 -3.92
N GLY A 103 8.86 8.61 -3.31
CA GLY A 103 9.13 9.25 -2.03
C GLY A 103 9.35 8.25 -0.89
N ILE A 104 8.61 7.14 -0.89
CA ILE A 104 8.76 6.07 0.09
C ILE A 104 10.04 5.28 -0.17
N ASN A 105 10.30 4.89 -1.42
CA ASN A 105 11.50 4.15 -1.79
C ASN A 105 12.77 4.94 -1.45
N ASN A 106 12.80 6.24 -1.75
CA ASN A 106 13.90 7.12 -1.36
C ASN A 106 14.08 7.24 0.15
N ARG A 107 13.01 7.11 0.94
CA ARG A 107 13.05 7.27 2.40
C ARG A 107 13.39 5.98 3.14
N PHE A 108 12.91 4.84 2.65
CA PHE A 108 12.96 3.57 3.38
C PHE A 108 13.65 2.43 2.62
N GLY A 109 13.76 2.51 1.29
CA GLY A 109 14.37 1.46 0.48
C GLY A 109 15.88 1.36 0.65
N GLY A 110 16.46 0.26 0.17
CA GLY A 110 17.91 0.03 0.10
C GLY A 110 18.60 -0.28 1.44
N ASN A 111 17.88 -0.19 2.56
CA ASN A 111 18.45 -0.34 3.90
C ASN A 111 18.22 -1.73 4.50
N GLY A 112 17.43 -2.59 3.85
CA GLY A 112 17.06 -3.92 4.37
C GLY A 112 16.27 -3.86 5.70
N PHE A 113 15.65 -2.71 5.99
CA PHE A 113 14.95 -2.48 7.25
C PHE A 113 13.70 -3.36 7.39
N PHE A 114 13.01 -3.63 6.27
CA PHE A 114 11.86 -4.51 6.26
C PHE A 114 12.27 -5.96 6.01
N SER A 115 11.83 -6.86 6.90
CA SER A 115 12.03 -8.30 6.74
C SER A 115 10.72 -9.05 7.03
N PRO A 116 10.18 -9.84 6.08
CA PRO A 116 10.49 -9.76 4.65
C PRO A 116 10.30 -8.33 4.10
N ALA A 117 10.89 -8.05 2.94
CA ALA A 117 10.73 -6.78 2.24
C ALA A 117 9.25 -6.45 2.01
N ILE A 118 8.91 -5.17 1.94
CA ILE A 118 7.56 -4.73 1.59
C ILE A 118 7.53 -4.42 0.09
N GLU A 119 6.70 -5.15 -0.63
CA GLU A 119 6.46 -4.97 -2.06
C GLU A 119 5.59 -3.73 -2.28
N VAL A 120 6.04 -2.81 -3.11
CA VAL A 120 5.28 -1.62 -3.52
C VAL A 120 4.70 -1.87 -4.89
N TRP A 121 3.40 -1.63 -5.03
CA TRP A 121 2.65 -1.84 -6.27
C TRP A 121 1.92 -0.55 -6.67
N LEU A 122 1.80 -0.30 -7.97
CA LEU A 122 1.03 0.81 -8.53
C LEU A 122 -0.24 0.30 -9.20
N TYR A 123 -1.39 0.88 -8.84
CA TYR A 123 -2.68 0.56 -9.46
C TYR A 123 -3.21 1.75 -10.28
N ASP A 124 -3.46 1.51 -11.56
CA ASP A 124 -4.15 2.44 -12.47
C ASP A 124 -5.65 2.08 -12.59
N PRO A 125 -6.56 2.87 -11.99
CA PRO A 125 -7.99 2.60 -12.05
C PRO A 125 -8.64 2.87 -13.41
N THR A 126 -7.93 3.53 -14.33
CA THR A 126 -8.40 3.84 -15.69
C THR A 126 -8.17 2.67 -16.63
N ALA A 127 -6.96 2.10 -16.58
CA ALA A 127 -6.59 0.91 -17.35
C ALA A 127 -7.00 -0.41 -16.67
N ASP A 128 -7.37 -0.35 -15.38
CA ASP A 128 -7.60 -1.52 -14.50
C ASP A 128 -6.38 -2.46 -14.43
N THR A 129 -5.18 -1.87 -14.42
CA THR A 129 -3.90 -2.58 -14.38
C THR A 129 -3.18 -2.33 -13.07
N ILE A 130 -2.47 -3.33 -12.59
CA ILE A 130 -1.59 -3.24 -11.43
C ILE A 130 -0.19 -3.73 -11.82
N ALA A 131 0.85 -3.08 -11.30
CA ALA A 131 2.24 -3.44 -11.59
C ALA A 131 3.11 -3.32 -10.34
N HIS A 132 4.06 -4.24 -10.18
CA HIS A 132 5.10 -4.16 -9.16
C HIS A 132 6.01 -2.97 -9.48
N TYR A 133 6.41 -2.24 -8.44
CA TYR A 133 7.20 -1.03 -8.56
C TYR A 133 8.60 -1.18 -7.95
N SER A 134 8.67 -1.63 -6.71
CA SER A 134 9.91 -1.74 -5.94
C SER A 134 9.72 -2.61 -4.71
N ASP A 135 10.82 -3.07 -4.13
CA ASP A 135 10.85 -3.70 -2.81
C ASP A 135 11.60 -2.78 -1.83
N LEU A 136 10.99 -2.52 -0.65
CA LEU A 136 11.55 -1.67 0.40
C LEU A 136 12.43 -2.45 1.39
#